data_AF-A0A3M1SIF2-F1
#
_entry.id   AF-A0A3M1SIF2-F1
#
_cell.length_a   1.000
_cell.length_b   1.000
_cell.length_c   1.000
_cell.angle_alpha   90.00
_cell.angle_beta   90.00
_cell.angle_gamma   90.00
#
_symmetry.space_group_name_H-M   'P 1'
#
loop_
_entity.id
_entity.type
_entity.pdbx_description
1 polymer ?
#
loop_
_entity_poly.entity_id
_entity_poly.type
_entity_poly.pdbx_seq_one_letter_code
_entity_poly.pdbx_strand_id
1 'polypeptide(L)'
;AEIVTAPDFRSSWQAYDYVNHVRRALQWVGASDADMEKGNLRCEANVSVRKIGEEGFRPKVELKNLNSVRFMQKAIEYEINRQIDTYENGNEVFQETRLWDEKSNTTKVMRSKEEAHDYRYFPEPDLPPLVLSEEWIEKIKAEMPELPDKMRDRFIEQYELSFADASLLVSEKSLAEFYEKTVKLSGNPKMTANFVLSEFLRELNTAGISAAESLLKPEALAELIKLRENDQINNNQAKEILVEMFKSGKSASEIIKEKGYEQISDASIIERFIDEVIEKNPTQVEAYRQGNQKLFGFLVGQVMKLSQGKANPKIVNELLRKKL
;
A
#
# COMPACT_ATOMS: atom_id res chain seq x y z
N ALA A 1 -26.51 6.34 2.95
CA ALA A 1 -26.39 6.05 4.39
C ALA A 1 -25.77 7.26 5.08
N GLU A 2 -26.15 7.54 6.32
CA GLU A 2 -25.55 8.59 7.16
C GLU A 2 -24.80 7.92 8.31
N ILE A 3 -23.56 8.35 8.57
CA ILE A 3 -22.72 7.82 9.65
C ILE A 3 -22.43 8.98 10.61
N VAL A 4 -23.05 8.93 11.79
CA VAL A 4 -22.85 9.93 12.84
C VAL A 4 -21.96 9.33 13.93
N THR A 5 -20.86 10.02 14.23
CA THR A 5 -19.92 9.61 15.28
C THR A 5 -20.27 10.26 16.62
N ALA A 6 -19.86 9.61 17.70
CA ALA A 6 -19.77 10.26 19.00
C ALA A 6 -18.65 11.34 18.98
N PRO A 7 -18.69 12.36 19.85
CA PRO A 7 -17.71 13.45 19.88
C PRO A 7 -16.39 13.00 20.55
N ASP A 8 -15.72 11.98 20.00
CA ASP A 8 -14.55 11.34 20.58
C ASP A 8 -13.22 11.86 20.03
N PHE A 9 -13.24 12.53 18.87
CA PHE A 9 -12.04 13.13 18.30
C PHE A 9 -11.53 14.31 19.14
N ARG A 10 -10.21 14.39 19.30
CA ARG A 10 -9.48 15.40 20.07
C ARG A 10 -8.48 16.18 19.23
N SER A 11 -8.31 15.81 17.96
CA SER A 11 -7.47 16.53 17.01
C SER A 11 -8.03 16.46 15.59
N SER A 12 -7.64 17.43 14.75
CA SER A 12 -7.93 17.44 13.32
C SER A 12 -7.39 16.17 12.62
N TRP A 13 -6.24 15.67 13.09
CA TRP A 13 -5.62 14.44 12.58
C TRP A 13 -6.44 13.18 12.85
N GLN A 14 -7.05 13.06 14.03
CA GLN A 14 -7.93 11.92 14.34
C GLN A 14 -9.17 11.92 13.43
N ALA A 15 -9.77 13.10 13.20
CA ALA A 15 -10.88 13.22 12.26
C ALA A 15 -10.44 12.90 10.82
N TYR A 16 -9.26 13.37 10.40
CA TYR A 16 -8.66 13.07 9.10
C TYR A 16 -8.47 11.57 8.90
N ASP A 17 -7.88 10.88 9.87
CA ASP A 17 -7.62 9.45 9.78
C ASP A 17 -8.94 8.64 9.77
N TYR A 18 -9.90 9.01 10.62
CA TYR A 18 -11.22 8.38 10.64
C TYR A 18 -11.94 8.45 9.30
N VAL A 19 -12.02 9.63 8.68
CA VAL A 19 -12.71 9.79 7.39
C VAL A 19 -12.02 8.99 6.29
N ASN A 20 -10.69 8.94 6.29
CA ASN A 20 -9.95 8.08 5.36
C ASN A 20 -10.17 6.59 5.63
N HIS A 21 -10.26 6.17 6.89
CA HIS A 21 -10.60 4.80 7.25
C HIS A 21 -12.00 4.42 6.74
N VAL A 22 -13.03 5.24 6.99
CA VAL A 22 -14.40 5.01 6.50
C VAL A 22 -14.42 4.96 4.97
N ARG A 23 -13.74 5.90 4.30
CA ARG A 23 -13.60 5.90 2.84
C ARG A 23 -13.03 4.59 2.33
N ARG A 24 -11.88 4.14 2.88
CA ARG A 24 -11.25 2.86 2.51
C ARG A 24 -12.19 1.68 2.76
N ALA A 25 -12.86 1.64 3.91
CA ALA A 25 -13.80 0.56 4.24
C ALA A 25 -14.96 0.48 3.24
N LEU A 26 -15.58 1.61 2.88
CA LEU A 26 -16.66 1.67 1.90
C LEU A 26 -16.24 1.21 0.51
N GLN A 27 -15.06 1.65 0.06
CA GLN A 27 -14.47 1.22 -1.21
C GLN A 27 -14.16 -0.28 -1.19
N TRP A 28 -13.64 -0.78 -0.08
CA TRP A 28 -13.24 -2.18 0.08
C TRP A 28 -14.43 -3.14 0.04
N VAL A 29 -15.53 -2.79 0.69
CA VAL A 29 -16.76 -3.59 0.64
C VAL A 29 -17.53 -3.41 -0.68
N GLY A 30 -17.16 -2.42 -1.50
CA GLY A 30 -17.82 -2.11 -2.77
C GLY A 30 -19.16 -1.40 -2.62
N ALA A 31 -19.42 -0.76 -1.47
CA ALA A 31 -20.68 -0.06 -1.21
C ALA A 31 -20.71 1.37 -1.79
N SER A 32 -19.55 1.98 -2.00
CA SER A 32 -19.41 3.32 -2.60
C SER A 32 -17.99 3.55 -3.07
N ASP A 33 -17.81 4.30 -4.15
CA ASP A 33 -16.49 4.81 -4.56
C ASP A 33 -15.90 5.79 -3.53
N ALA A 34 -16.74 6.34 -2.64
CA ALA A 34 -16.39 7.24 -1.55
C ALA A 34 -15.46 8.41 -1.96
N ASP A 35 -15.66 8.90 -3.19
CA ASP A 35 -14.97 10.03 -3.77
C ASP A 35 -15.64 11.34 -3.34
N MET A 36 -14.90 12.19 -2.61
CA MET A 36 -15.43 13.47 -2.12
C MET A 36 -15.54 14.51 -3.23
N GLU A 37 -14.67 14.50 -4.25
CA GLU A 37 -14.70 15.47 -5.34
C GLU A 37 -15.93 15.25 -6.24
N LYS A 38 -16.32 13.98 -6.42
CA LYS A 38 -17.57 13.60 -7.11
C LYS A 38 -18.81 13.70 -6.21
N GLY A 39 -18.64 14.01 -4.92
CA GLY A 39 -19.73 14.12 -3.96
C GLY A 39 -20.32 12.79 -3.48
N ASN A 40 -19.65 11.65 -3.75
CA ASN A 40 -20.02 10.31 -3.30
C ASN A 40 -19.77 10.10 -1.80
N LEU A 41 -18.89 10.91 -1.21
CA LEU A 41 -18.68 11.03 0.23
C LEU A 41 -18.77 12.49 0.64
N ARG A 42 -19.56 12.78 1.68
CA ARG A 42 -19.68 14.13 2.26
C ARG A 42 -19.40 14.04 3.76
N CYS A 43 -18.77 15.08 4.29
CA CYS A 43 -18.46 15.17 5.72
C CYS A 43 -18.80 16.57 6.23
N GLU A 44 -19.41 16.62 7.40
CA GLU A 44 -19.66 17.85 8.16
C GLU A 44 -19.00 17.69 9.53
N ALA A 45 -18.18 18.66 9.94
CA ALA A 45 -17.43 18.59 11.18
C ALA A 45 -18.09 19.46 12.26
N ASN A 46 -18.25 18.92 13.47
CA ASN A 46 -18.73 19.68 14.62
C ASN A 46 -17.55 19.95 15.55
N VAL A 47 -17.24 21.22 15.81
CA VAL A 47 -16.06 21.65 16.59
C VAL A 47 -16.48 22.43 17.82
N SER A 48 -15.93 22.06 18.97
CA SER A 48 -16.06 22.77 20.24
C SER A 48 -14.75 22.64 21.01
N VAL A 49 -14.22 23.74 21.54
CA VAL A 49 -13.04 23.77 22.40
C VAL A 49 -13.43 24.07 23.84
N ARG A 50 -12.65 23.57 24.81
CA ARG A 50 -12.86 23.81 26.24
C ARG A 50 -11.52 23.86 26.98
N LYS A 51 -11.49 24.47 28.17
CA LYS A 51 -10.27 24.47 29.00
C LYS A 51 -10.01 23.07 29.56
N ILE A 52 -8.73 22.78 29.81
CA ILE A 52 -8.34 21.53 30.48
C ILE A 52 -8.97 21.51 31.88
N GLY A 53 -9.62 20.40 32.23
CA GLY A 53 -10.33 20.23 33.50
C GLY A 53 -11.79 20.72 33.49
N GLU A 54 -12.26 21.36 32.41
CA GLU A 54 -13.66 21.77 32.27
C GLU A 54 -14.56 20.55 31.98
N GLU A 55 -15.66 20.41 32.73
CA GLU A 55 -16.68 19.39 32.50
C GLU A 55 -17.68 19.84 31.41
N GLY A 56 -18.17 18.88 30.63
CA GLY A 56 -19.10 19.16 29.53
C GLY A 56 -18.44 19.76 28.29
N PHE A 57 -19.27 20.08 27.30
CA PHE A 57 -18.86 20.72 26.05
C PHE A 57 -19.44 22.12 25.97
N ARG A 58 -18.64 23.05 25.42
CA ARG A 58 -19.10 24.39 25.05
C ARG A 58 -19.93 24.34 23.76
N PRO A 59 -20.63 25.43 23.37
CA PRO A 59 -21.40 25.47 22.13
C PRO A 59 -20.56 25.02 20.93
N LYS A 60 -21.17 24.17 20.09
CA LYS A 60 -20.51 23.61 18.91
C LYS A 60 -20.72 24.51 17.69
N VAL A 61 -19.71 24.55 16.85
CA VAL A 61 -19.79 25.13 15.50
C VAL A 61 -19.80 23.99 14.49
N GLU A 62 -20.79 24.03 13.59
CA GLU A 62 -20.92 23.07 12.50
C GLU A 62 -20.27 23.63 11.24
N LEU A 63 -19.25 22.93 10.74
CA LEU A 63 -18.53 23.26 9.52
C LEU A 63 -19.13 22.50 8.33
N LYS A 64 -19.55 23.25 7.32
CA LYS A 64 -20.07 22.73 6.04
C LYS A 64 -19.15 23.13 4.87
N ASN A 65 -19.43 22.56 3.69
CA ASN A 65 -18.67 22.74 2.45
C ASN A 65 -17.21 22.24 2.55
N LEU A 66 -17.05 21.00 3.02
CA LEU A 66 -15.77 20.34 3.18
C LEU A 66 -15.57 19.34 2.04
N ASN A 67 -15.07 19.82 0.90
CA ASN A 67 -14.98 19.03 -0.35
C ASN A 67 -13.80 18.05 -0.39
N SER A 68 -12.87 18.12 0.57
CA SER A 68 -11.78 17.15 0.70
C SER A 68 -11.44 16.92 2.16
N VAL A 69 -10.86 15.75 2.46
CA VAL A 69 -10.40 15.42 3.83
C VAL A 69 -9.34 16.43 4.30
N ARG A 70 -8.51 16.95 3.39
CA ARG A 70 -7.52 18.00 3.69
C ARG A 70 -8.19 19.33 4.04
N PHE A 71 -9.25 19.70 3.35
CA PHE A 71 -10.01 20.92 3.66
C PHE A 71 -10.76 20.80 4.98
N MET A 72 -11.33 19.62 5.27
CA MET A 72 -11.88 19.32 6.59
C MET A 72 -10.85 19.54 7.69
N GLN A 73 -9.65 18.96 7.55
CA GLN A 73 -8.58 19.12 8.55
C GLN A 73 -8.24 20.59 8.79
N LYS A 74 -8.01 21.36 7.71
CA LYS A 74 -7.71 22.80 7.78
C LYS A 74 -8.85 23.60 8.42
N ALA A 75 -10.10 23.29 8.06
CA ALA A 75 -11.27 23.97 8.60
C ALA A 75 -11.41 23.73 10.10
N ILE A 76 -11.17 22.50 10.56
CA ILE A 76 -11.15 22.15 11.98
C ILE A 76 -10.05 22.92 12.71
N GLU A 77 -8.83 22.96 12.17
CA GLU A 77 -7.70 23.69 12.79
C GLU A 77 -7.96 25.20 12.88
N TYR A 78 -8.48 25.79 11.80
CA TYR A 78 -8.88 27.18 11.79
C TYR A 78 -9.94 27.47 12.86
N GLU A 79 -10.96 26.62 12.92
CA GLU A 79 -12.08 26.80 13.85
C GLU A 79 -11.65 26.61 15.31
N ILE A 80 -10.74 25.67 15.60
CA ILE A 80 -10.13 25.51 16.93
C ILE A 80 -9.47 26.82 17.37
N ASN A 81 -8.58 27.38 16.54
CA ASN A 81 -7.87 28.62 16.87
C ASN A 81 -8.84 29.80 17.03
N ARG A 82 -9.80 29.94 16.11
CA ARG A 82 -10.83 30.99 16.18
C ARG A 82 -11.63 30.92 17.47
N GLN A 83 -12.06 29.73 17.90
CA GLN A 83 -12.80 29.59 19.14
C GLN A 83 -11.93 29.91 20.36
N ILE A 84 -10.67 29.46 20.38
CA ILE A 84 -9.71 29.79 21.44
C ILE A 84 -9.54 31.30 21.54
N ASP A 85 -9.22 31.97 20.44
CA ASP A 85 -9.04 33.43 20.39
C ASP A 85 -10.30 34.17 20.85
N THR A 86 -11.49 33.68 20.46
CA THR A 86 -12.77 34.27 20.88
C THR A 86 -12.91 34.22 22.40
N TYR A 87 -12.67 33.06 23.00
CA TYR A 87 -12.77 32.87 24.45
C TYR A 87 -11.68 33.60 25.24
N GLU A 88 -10.45 33.66 24.74
CA GLU A 88 -9.34 34.37 25.39
C GLU A 88 -9.52 35.88 25.37
N ASN A 89 -10.19 36.42 24.35
CA ASN A 89 -10.60 37.82 24.28
C ASN A 89 -11.86 38.14 25.12
N GLY A 90 -12.37 37.18 25.91
CA GLY A 90 -13.54 37.37 26.77
C GLY A 90 -14.90 37.36 26.04
N ASN A 91 -14.93 36.91 24.79
CA ASN A 91 -16.16 36.77 24.01
C ASN A 91 -16.70 35.33 24.09
N GLU A 92 -17.95 35.13 23.71
CA GLU A 92 -18.59 33.82 23.65
C GLU A 92 -18.71 33.31 22.21
N VAL A 93 -18.71 31.98 22.05
CA VAL A 93 -19.02 31.30 20.80
C VAL A 93 -20.44 30.77 20.90
N PHE A 94 -21.28 31.10 19.93
CA PHE A 94 -22.64 30.58 19.82
C PHE A 94 -22.71 29.36 18.91
N GLN A 95 -23.78 28.59 19.04
CA GLN A 95 -24.06 27.50 18.10
C GLN A 95 -24.44 28.07 16.74
N GLU A 96 -23.60 27.84 15.75
CA GLU A 96 -23.75 28.38 14.41
C GLU A 96 -23.27 27.40 13.34
N THR A 97 -23.74 27.61 12.12
CA THR A 97 -23.25 26.88 10.95
C THR A 97 -22.35 27.80 10.14
N ARG A 98 -21.12 27.34 9.90
CA ARG A 98 -20.12 28.07 9.13
C ARG A 98 -19.72 27.30 7.88
N LEU A 99 -19.41 28.05 6.83
CA LEU A 99 -18.88 27.54 5.58
C LEU A 99 -17.36 27.69 5.54
N TRP A 100 -16.68 26.64 5.13
CA TRP A 100 -15.28 26.74 4.74
C TRP A 100 -15.14 27.45 3.39
N ASP A 101 -14.32 28.50 3.34
CA ASP A 101 -13.92 29.19 2.12
C ASP A 101 -12.47 28.83 1.78
N GLU A 102 -12.32 28.00 0.75
CA GLU A 102 -11.03 27.49 0.28
C GLU A 102 -10.10 28.60 -0.22
N LYS A 103 -10.65 29.71 -0.76
CA LYS A 103 -9.86 30.80 -1.32
C LYS A 103 -9.20 31.64 -0.23
N SER A 104 -9.93 31.92 0.85
CA SER A 104 -9.41 32.70 1.97
C SER A 104 -8.79 31.83 3.07
N ASN A 105 -8.96 30.50 3.04
CA ASN A 105 -8.64 29.59 4.14
C ASN A 105 -9.27 30.05 5.47
N THR A 106 -10.53 30.48 5.43
CA THR A 106 -11.28 30.93 6.62
C THR A 106 -12.67 30.34 6.66
N THR A 107 -13.32 30.39 7.84
CA THR A 107 -14.73 30.01 7.99
C THR A 107 -15.62 31.26 8.01
N LYS A 108 -16.71 31.26 7.24
CA LYS A 108 -17.71 32.34 7.18
C LYS A 108 -19.03 31.89 7.80
N VAL A 109 -19.68 32.75 8.58
CA VAL A 109 -21.02 32.47 9.12
C VAL A 109 -22.01 32.35 7.95
N MET A 110 -22.75 31.24 7.89
CA MET A 110 -23.87 31.10 6.95
C MET A 110 -25.18 31.53 7.62
N ARG A 111 -25.43 31.04 8.85
CA ARG A 111 -26.65 31.27 9.62
C ARG A 111 -26.34 31.13 11.12
N SER A 112 -26.80 32.07 11.93
CA SER A 112 -26.93 31.88 13.39
C SER A 112 -28.14 30.98 13.65
N LYS A 113 -27.96 29.86 14.36
CA LYS A 113 -29.07 28.96 14.71
C LYS A 113 -29.81 29.56 15.92
N GLU A 114 -30.64 30.58 15.68
CA GLU A 114 -31.56 31.09 16.71
C GLU A 114 -32.78 30.17 16.93
N GLU A 115 -33.02 29.20 16.04
CA GLU A 115 -34.08 28.19 16.20
C GLU A 115 -33.52 26.79 15.85
N ALA A 116 -33.65 25.84 16.77
CA ALA A 116 -33.44 24.43 16.44
C ALA A 116 -34.48 24.04 15.37
N HIS A 117 -34.03 23.48 14.24
CA HIS A 117 -34.95 23.07 13.18
C HIS A 117 -35.90 21.98 13.70
N ASP A 118 -37.18 22.33 13.86
CA ASP A 118 -38.23 21.35 14.12
C ASP A 118 -38.53 20.59 12.82
N TYR A 119 -37.81 19.47 12.64
CA TYR A 119 -37.99 18.58 11.49
C TYR A 119 -39.31 17.81 11.53
N ARG A 120 -40.07 17.87 12.64
CA ARG A 120 -41.36 17.18 12.82
C ARG A 120 -41.30 15.73 12.36
N TYR A 121 -40.29 14.98 12.82
CA TYR A 121 -40.13 13.58 12.46
C TYR A 121 -41.38 12.77 12.84
N PHE A 122 -41.93 12.03 11.88
CA PHE A 122 -42.99 11.05 12.08
C PHE A 122 -42.69 9.79 11.24
N PRO A 123 -43.18 8.60 11.63
CA PRO A 123 -42.99 7.39 10.84
C PRO A 123 -43.62 7.51 9.45
N GLU A 124 -42.88 7.14 8.41
CA GLU A 124 -43.34 7.14 7.03
C GLU A 124 -44.49 6.12 6.85
N PRO A 125 -45.75 6.55 6.61
CA PRO A 125 -46.88 5.64 6.49
C PRO A 125 -46.87 4.82 5.20
N ASP A 126 -46.21 5.30 4.14
CA ASP A 126 -46.22 4.63 2.83
C ASP A 126 -45.23 3.45 2.76
N LEU A 127 -44.27 3.37 3.68
CA LEU A 127 -43.27 2.31 3.75
C LEU A 127 -43.55 1.38 4.93
N PRO A 128 -43.89 0.10 4.69
CA PRO A 128 -44.03 -0.85 5.79
C PRO A 128 -42.69 -1.02 6.52
N PRO A 129 -42.69 -1.30 7.84
CA PRO A 129 -41.46 -1.54 8.58
C PRO A 129 -40.61 -2.65 7.95
N LEU A 130 -39.32 -2.36 7.76
CA LEU A 130 -38.37 -3.35 7.28
C LEU A 130 -37.99 -4.31 8.40
N VAL A 131 -38.39 -5.58 8.27
CA VAL A 131 -38.01 -6.65 9.21
C VAL A 131 -36.86 -7.46 8.62
N LEU A 132 -35.73 -7.44 9.30
CA LEU A 132 -34.52 -8.18 8.91
C LEU A 132 -34.49 -9.50 9.67
N SER A 133 -34.55 -10.64 8.98
CA SER A 133 -34.43 -11.95 9.61
C SER A 133 -32.99 -12.22 10.04
N GLU A 134 -32.81 -13.01 11.11
CA GLU A 134 -31.47 -13.45 11.55
C GLU A 134 -30.75 -14.21 10.43
N GLU A 135 -31.46 -15.06 9.69
CA GLU A 135 -30.93 -15.77 8.53
C GLU A 135 -30.37 -14.82 7.47
N TRP A 136 -31.09 -13.73 7.16
CA TRP A 136 -30.62 -12.74 6.19
C TRP A 136 -29.38 -11.99 6.69
N ILE A 137 -29.36 -11.61 7.97
CA ILE A 137 -28.20 -10.96 8.61
C ILE A 137 -26.97 -11.88 8.56
N GLU A 138 -27.12 -13.15 8.93
CA GLU A 138 -26.00 -14.11 8.93
C GLU A 138 -25.51 -14.41 7.51
N LYS A 139 -26.41 -14.48 6.54
CA LYS A 139 -26.03 -14.59 5.12
C LYS A 139 -25.15 -13.41 4.69
N ILE A 140 -25.58 -12.18 4.96
CA ILE A 140 -24.81 -10.98 4.59
C ILE A 140 -23.46 -10.95 5.32
N LYS A 141 -23.42 -11.31 6.62
CA LYS A 141 -22.15 -11.40 7.37
C LYS A 141 -21.18 -12.39 6.75
N ALA A 142 -21.66 -13.54 6.29
CA ALA A 142 -20.83 -14.56 5.64
C ALA A 142 -20.30 -14.11 4.27
N GLU A 143 -21.03 -13.25 3.57
CA GLU A 143 -20.63 -12.68 2.27
C GLU A 143 -19.70 -11.45 2.41
N MET A 144 -19.58 -10.85 3.60
CA MET A 144 -18.73 -9.67 3.80
C MET A 144 -17.26 -10.02 3.57
N PRO A 145 -16.54 -9.20 2.78
CA PRO A 145 -15.11 -9.40 2.61
C PRO A 145 -14.35 -9.10 3.91
N GLU A 146 -13.19 -9.74 4.06
CA GLU A 146 -12.25 -9.38 5.12
C GLU A 146 -11.86 -7.90 4.99
N LEU A 147 -12.01 -7.12 6.05
CA LEU A 147 -11.67 -5.70 6.05
C LEU A 147 -10.14 -5.48 6.00
N PRO A 148 -9.68 -4.31 5.48
CA PRO A 148 -8.25 -4.04 5.30
C PRO A 148 -7.40 -4.25 6.56
N ASP A 149 -7.87 -3.79 7.72
CA ASP A 149 -7.12 -3.92 8.97
C ASP A 149 -6.97 -5.37 9.41
N LYS A 150 -8.03 -6.18 9.24
CA LYS A 150 -7.99 -7.62 9.53
C LYS A 150 -7.06 -8.34 8.56
N MET A 151 -7.12 -7.97 7.28
CA MET A 151 -6.22 -8.52 6.27
C MET A 151 -4.75 -8.13 6.52
N ARG A 152 -4.47 -6.90 6.95
CA ARG A 152 -3.13 -6.46 7.37
C ARG A 152 -2.62 -7.31 8.52
N ASP A 153 -3.42 -7.45 9.57
CA ASP A 153 -3.04 -8.21 10.76
C ASP A 153 -2.77 -9.68 10.37
N ARG A 154 -3.62 -10.27 9.52
CA ARG A 154 -3.41 -11.60 8.93
C ARG A 154 -2.12 -11.67 8.12
N PHE A 155 -1.80 -10.68 7.30
CA PHE A 155 -0.55 -10.67 6.52
C PHE A 155 0.69 -10.57 7.42
N ILE A 156 0.62 -9.85 8.54
CA ILE A 156 1.71 -9.80 9.53
C ILE A 156 1.89 -11.17 10.17
N GLU A 157 0.80 -11.79 10.64
CA GLU A 157 0.85 -13.06 11.36
C GLU A 157 1.19 -14.26 10.45
N GLN A 158 0.55 -14.36 9.28
CA GLN A 158 0.65 -15.52 8.39
C GLN A 158 1.86 -15.44 7.45
N TYR A 159 2.22 -14.24 7.01
CA TYR A 159 3.28 -14.03 6.02
C TYR A 159 4.54 -13.40 6.60
N GLU A 160 4.56 -13.14 7.92
CA GLU A 160 5.67 -12.52 8.64
C GLU A 160 6.13 -11.20 8.00
N LEU A 161 5.18 -10.42 7.50
CA LEU A 161 5.44 -9.10 6.93
C LEU A 161 5.58 -8.05 8.03
N SER A 162 6.33 -6.98 7.73
CA SER A 162 6.35 -5.81 8.58
C SER A 162 4.99 -5.10 8.56
N PHE A 163 4.67 -4.35 9.62
CA PHE A 163 3.46 -3.53 9.66
C PHE A 163 3.39 -2.55 8.47
N ALA A 164 4.54 -1.98 8.08
CA ALA A 164 4.63 -1.04 6.97
C ALA A 164 4.28 -1.71 5.63
N ASP A 165 4.89 -2.88 5.35
CA ASP A 165 4.65 -3.62 4.11
C ASP A 165 3.20 -4.10 4.03
N ALA A 166 2.69 -4.70 5.11
CA ALA A 166 1.32 -5.18 5.17
C ALA A 166 0.31 -4.03 4.99
N SER A 167 0.55 -2.87 5.63
CA SER A 167 -0.32 -1.69 5.49
C SER A 167 -0.33 -1.13 4.07
N LEU A 168 0.81 -1.16 3.39
CA LEU A 168 0.90 -0.71 2.00
C LEU A 168 0.21 -1.68 1.04
N LEU A 169 0.33 -2.99 1.26
CA LEU A 169 -0.35 -4.01 0.45
C LEU A 169 -1.88 -3.93 0.56
N VAL A 170 -2.42 -3.60 1.74
CA VAL A 170 -3.87 -3.42 1.94
C VAL A 170 -4.35 -1.98 1.69
N SER A 171 -3.52 -1.12 1.12
CA SER A 171 -3.91 0.26 0.81
C SER A 171 -5.03 0.33 -0.24
N GLU A 172 -5.04 -0.63 -1.16
CA GLU A 172 -6.05 -0.80 -2.19
C GLU A 172 -6.43 -2.28 -2.29
N LYS A 173 -7.73 -2.57 -2.47
CA LYS A 173 -8.25 -3.93 -2.56
C LYS A 173 -7.63 -4.72 -3.70
N SER A 174 -7.49 -4.10 -4.87
CA SER A 174 -6.94 -4.77 -6.06
C SER A 174 -5.49 -5.23 -5.82
N LEU A 175 -4.68 -4.41 -5.15
CA LEU A 175 -3.30 -4.72 -4.81
C LEU A 175 -3.21 -5.85 -3.78
N ALA A 176 -4.06 -5.82 -2.76
CA ALA A 176 -4.11 -6.84 -1.72
C ALA A 176 -4.51 -8.22 -2.30
N GLU A 177 -5.55 -8.24 -3.15
CA GLU A 177 -5.97 -9.46 -3.86
C GLU A 177 -4.90 -9.98 -4.82
N PHE A 178 -4.22 -9.07 -5.53
CA PHE A 178 -3.12 -9.41 -6.42
C PHE A 178 -1.96 -10.08 -5.66
N TYR A 179 -1.56 -9.47 -4.53
CA TYR A 179 -0.54 -10.01 -3.65
C TYR A 179 -0.93 -11.39 -3.12
N GLU A 180 -2.13 -11.52 -2.54
CA GLU A 180 -2.57 -12.78 -1.93
C GLU A 180 -2.64 -13.93 -2.95
N LYS A 181 -3.14 -13.65 -4.16
CA LYS A 181 -3.13 -14.63 -5.26
C LYS A 181 -1.70 -15.01 -5.66
N THR A 182 -0.81 -14.04 -5.77
CA THR A 182 0.59 -14.28 -6.15
C THR A 182 1.30 -15.12 -5.08
N VAL A 183 1.10 -14.83 -3.78
CA VAL A 183 1.70 -15.60 -2.68
C VAL A 183 1.26 -17.05 -2.67
N LYS A 184 -0.04 -17.30 -2.86
CA LYS A 184 -0.59 -18.68 -2.94
C LYS A 184 0.06 -19.49 -4.05
N LEU A 185 0.44 -18.84 -5.15
CA LEU A 185 1.07 -19.48 -6.30
C LEU A 185 2.59 -19.58 -6.17
N SER A 186 3.25 -18.56 -5.63
CA SER A 186 4.71 -18.49 -5.52
C SER A 186 5.25 -19.31 -4.36
N GLY A 187 4.53 -19.38 -3.24
CA GLY A 187 4.98 -20.04 -2.01
C GLY A 187 5.98 -19.22 -1.18
N ASN A 188 6.33 -18.00 -1.63
CA ASN A 188 7.32 -17.15 -0.95
C ASN A 188 6.73 -15.76 -0.63
N PRO A 189 6.11 -15.57 0.55
CA PRO A 189 5.38 -14.34 0.87
C PRO A 189 6.26 -13.09 0.91
N LYS A 190 7.46 -13.18 1.49
CA LYS A 190 8.40 -12.05 1.65
C LYS A 190 8.99 -11.60 0.32
N MET A 191 9.42 -12.55 -0.53
CA MET A 191 9.92 -12.20 -1.85
C MET A 191 8.81 -11.60 -2.73
N THR A 192 7.60 -12.17 -2.65
CA THR A 192 6.43 -11.62 -3.34
C THR A 192 6.15 -10.18 -2.91
N ALA A 193 6.16 -9.91 -1.60
CA ALA A 193 5.90 -8.57 -1.07
C ALA A 193 6.93 -7.57 -1.59
N ASN A 194 8.20 -7.95 -1.61
CA ASN A 194 9.27 -7.09 -2.13
C ASN A 194 9.03 -6.70 -3.59
N PHE A 195 8.76 -7.65 -4.49
CA PHE A 195 8.52 -7.32 -5.92
C PHE A 195 7.21 -6.56 -6.14
N VAL A 196 6.16 -6.89 -5.39
CA VAL A 196 4.87 -6.19 -5.47
C VAL A 196 5.02 -4.73 -5.01
N LEU A 197 5.65 -4.49 -3.86
CA LEU A 197 5.77 -3.16 -3.26
C LEU A 197 6.84 -2.28 -3.91
N SER A 198 7.82 -2.87 -4.60
CA SER A 198 8.86 -2.10 -5.29
C SER A 198 8.55 -1.92 -6.76
N GLU A 199 8.93 -2.85 -7.64
CA GLU A 199 8.80 -2.63 -9.08
C GLU A 199 7.34 -2.58 -9.53
N PHE A 200 6.49 -3.51 -9.10
CA PHE A 200 5.10 -3.56 -9.60
C PHE A 200 4.30 -2.32 -9.19
N LEU A 201 4.32 -1.95 -7.90
CA LEU A 201 3.64 -0.74 -7.41
C LEU A 201 4.18 0.53 -8.06
N ARG A 202 5.49 0.60 -8.34
CA ARG A 202 6.07 1.72 -9.09
C ARG A 202 5.53 1.82 -10.51
N GLU A 203 5.45 0.70 -11.24
CA GLU A 203 4.92 0.69 -12.61
C GLU A 203 3.42 1.02 -12.63
N LEU A 204 2.63 0.52 -11.68
CA LEU A 204 1.22 0.89 -11.50
C LEU A 204 1.06 2.40 -11.30
N ASN A 205 1.83 2.98 -10.36
CA ASN A 205 1.79 4.41 -10.09
C ASN A 205 2.24 5.26 -11.29
N THR A 206 3.22 4.77 -12.05
CA THR A 206 3.72 5.46 -13.26
C THR A 206 2.69 5.44 -14.38
N ALA A 207 1.98 4.33 -14.56
CA ALA A 207 0.90 4.19 -15.53
C ALA A 207 -0.42 4.83 -15.06
N GLY A 208 -0.56 5.11 -13.77
CA GLY A 208 -1.79 5.64 -13.17
C GLY A 208 -2.95 4.64 -13.19
N ILE A 209 -2.65 3.34 -13.10
CA ILE A 209 -3.63 2.25 -13.15
C ILE A 209 -3.61 1.42 -11.86
N SER A 210 -4.72 0.77 -11.56
CA SER A 210 -4.85 -0.19 -10.45
C SER A 210 -4.24 -1.55 -10.80
N ALA A 211 -4.00 -2.40 -9.79
CA ALA A 211 -3.54 -3.77 -10.03
C ALA A 211 -4.57 -4.60 -10.82
N ALA A 212 -5.87 -4.26 -10.74
CA ALA A 212 -6.92 -4.92 -11.50
C ALA A 212 -6.82 -4.66 -13.02
N GLU A 213 -6.30 -3.50 -13.41
CA GLU A 213 -6.15 -3.07 -14.80
C GLU A 213 -4.82 -3.52 -15.42
N SER A 214 -3.91 -4.08 -14.62
CA SER A 214 -2.61 -4.52 -15.10
C SER A 214 -2.70 -5.69 -16.08
N LEU A 215 -1.84 -5.64 -17.10
CA LEU A 215 -1.59 -6.77 -18.00
C LEU A 215 -0.82 -7.89 -17.29
N LEU A 216 0.05 -7.55 -16.34
CA LEU A 216 0.77 -8.52 -15.53
C LEU A 216 -0.22 -9.22 -14.59
N LYS A 217 -0.34 -10.54 -14.73
CA LYS A 217 -1.23 -11.36 -13.89
C LYS A 217 -0.48 -11.99 -12.71
N PRO A 218 -1.17 -12.31 -11.59
CA PRO A 218 -0.55 -12.95 -10.42
C PRO A 218 0.24 -14.21 -10.76
N GLU A 219 -0.25 -15.01 -11.70
CA GLU A 219 0.36 -16.26 -12.15
C GLU A 219 1.73 -16.02 -12.78
N ALA A 220 1.85 -15.00 -13.62
CA ALA A 220 3.08 -14.66 -14.31
C ALA A 220 4.12 -14.08 -13.32
N LEU A 221 3.69 -13.26 -12.36
CA LEU A 221 4.60 -12.79 -11.31
C LEU A 221 5.06 -13.93 -10.39
N ALA A 222 4.16 -14.86 -10.06
CA ALA A 222 4.52 -16.04 -9.27
C ALA A 222 5.55 -16.93 -9.98
N GLU A 223 5.45 -17.07 -11.31
CA GLU A 223 6.48 -17.73 -12.13
C GLU A 223 7.84 -17.03 -11.97
N LEU A 224 7.90 -15.70 -12.15
CA LEU A 224 9.13 -14.93 -11.99
C LEU A 224 9.76 -15.14 -10.61
N ILE A 225 8.95 -15.13 -9.56
CA ILE A 225 9.40 -15.34 -8.18
C ILE A 225 10.01 -16.73 -8.01
N LYS A 226 9.37 -17.77 -8.55
CA LYS A 226 9.93 -19.15 -8.52
C LYS A 226 11.24 -19.26 -9.28
N LEU A 227 11.36 -18.62 -10.45
CA LEU A 227 12.59 -18.60 -11.23
C LEU A 227 13.72 -17.91 -10.46
N ARG A 228 13.39 -16.83 -9.73
CA ARG A 228 14.34 -16.12 -8.88
C ARG A 228 14.74 -16.93 -7.64
N GLU A 229 13.79 -17.60 -7.00
CA GLU A 229 14.01 -18.44 -5.82
C GLU A 229 14.89 -19.65 -6.14
N ASN A 230 14.69 -20.26 -7.32
CA ASN A 230 15.52 -21.34 -7.83
C ASN A 230 16.87 -20.87 -8.41
N ASP A 231 17.26 -19.61 -8.16
CA ASP A 231 18.48 -18.96 -8.64
C ASP A 231 18.68 -19.00 -10.17
N GLN A 232 17.65 -19.29 -10.98
CA GLN A 232 17.77 -19.31 -12.44
C GLN A 232 18.01 -17.93 -13.03
N ILE A 233 17.60 -16.89 -12.30
CA ILE A 233 17.87 -15.48 -12.60
C ILE A 233 18.38 -14.77 -11.35
N ASN A 234 19.22 -13.76 -11.54
CA ASN A 234 19.65 -12.90 -10.45
C ASN A 234 18.62 -11.78 -10.16
N ASN A 235 18.84 -11.03 -9.08
CA ASN A 235 17.90 -9.99 -8.66
C ASN A 235 17.73 -8.86 -9.69
N ASN A 236 18.81 -8.44 -10.33
CA ASN A 236 18.75 -7.35 -11.31
C ASN A 236 17.99 -7.79 -12.57
N GLN A 237 18.25 -9.02 -13.04
CA GLN A 237 17.50 -9.63 -14.14
C GLN A 237 16.02 -9.74 -13.79
N ALA A 238 15.67 -10.20 -12.59
CA ALA A 238 14.27 -10.32 -12.17
C ALA A 238 13.54 -8.97 -12.21
N LYS A 239 14.18 -7.89 -11.73
CA LYS A 239 13.62 -6.53 -11.80
C LYS A 239 13.41 -6.07 -13.24
N GLU A 240 14.38 -6.28 -14.11
CA GLU A 240 14.26 -5.93 -15.54
C GLU A 240 13.19 -6.75 -16.26
N ILE A 241 13.06 -8.04 -15.93
CA ILE A 241 12.04 -8.91 -16.50
C ILE A 241 10.66 -8.45 -16.04
N LEU A 242 10.45 -8.13 -14.75
CA LEU A 242 9.16 -7.67 -14.24
C LEU A 242 8.66 -6.43 -14.98
N VAL A 243 9.52 -5.44 -15.20
CA VAL A 243 9.16 -4.21 -15.94
C VAL A 243 8.73 -4.54 -17.37
N GLU A 244 9.40 -5.50 -18.02
CA GLU A 244 9.03 -5.94 -19.37
C GLU A 244 7.72 -6.74 -19.39
N MET A 245 7.51 -7.61 -18.39
CA MET A 245 6.25 -8.35 -18.22
C MET A 245 5.08 -7.39 -17.99
N PHE A 246 5.27 -6.33 -17.21
CA PHE A 246 4.26 -5.31 -16.97
C PHE A 246 3.82 -4.61 -18.27
N LYS A 247 4.78 -4.27 -19.13
CA LYS A 247 4.51 -3.57 -20.40
C LYS A 247 3.91 -4.46 -21.47
N SER A 248 4.41 -5.70 -21.57
CA SER A 248 4.10 -6.59 -22.69
C SER A 248 3.01 -7.63 -22.37
N GLY A 249 2.80 -7.95 -21.09
CA GLY A 249 1.96 -9.07 -20.66
C GLY A 249 2.56 -10.46 -20.90
N LYS A 250 3.81 -10.55 -21.39
CA LYS A 250 4.51 -11.82 -21.63
C LYS A 250 4.88 -12.53 -20.33
N SER A 251 5.12 -13.84 -20.43
CA SER A 251 5.62 -14.66 -19.31
C SER A 251 7.10 -14.39 -19.01
N ALA A 252 7.53 -14.72 -17.79
CA ALA A 252 8.92 -14.55 -17.39
C ALA A 252 9.86 -15.44 -18.24
N SER A 253 9.44 -16.69 -18.49
CA SER A 253 10.19 -17.62 -19.34
C SER A 253 10.38 -17.14 -20.77
N GLU A 254 9.38 -16.50 -21.37
CA GLU A 254 9.50 -15.92 -22.72
C GLU A 254 10.56 -14.81 -22.75
N ILE A 255 10.50 -13.88 -21.80
CA ILE A 255 11.43 -12.75 -21.75
C ILE A 255 12.86 -13.22 -21.45
N ILE A 256 13.03 -14.24 -20.60
CA ILE A 256 14.34 -14.84 -20.32
C ILE A 256 14.97 -15.43 -21.59
N LYS A 257 14.18 -16.12 -22.40
CA LYS A 257 14.63 -16.68 -23.68
C LYS A 257 15.00 -15.59 -24.68
N GLU A 258 14.13 -14.57 -24.83
CA GLU A 258 14.36 -13.44 -25.74
C GLU A 258 15.62 -12.64 -25.37
N LYS A 259 15.88 -12.44 -24.07
CA LYS A 259 17.05 -11.71 -23.58
C LYS A 259 18.29 -12.59 -23.37
N GLY A 260 18.15 -13.91 -23.54
CA GLY A 260 19.24 -14.86 -23.35
C GLY A 260 19.78 -14.90 -21.91
N TYR A 261 18.92 -14.65 -20.92
CA TYR A 261 19.26 -14.61 -19.49
C TYR A 261 19.35 -15.98 -18.82
N GLU A 262 19.21 -17.07 -19.59
CA GLU A 262 19.37 -18.43 -19.07
C GLU A 262 20.72 -18.60 -18.38
N GLN A 263 20.68 -18.95 -17.09
CA GLN A 263 21.87 -19.25 -16.34
C GLN A 263 22.44 -20.61 -16.72
N ILE A 264 23.75 -20.64 -16.95
CA ILE A 264 24.53 -21.86 -17.09
C ILE A 264 24.79 -22.39 -15.68
N SER A 265 24.09 -23.46 -15.32
CA SER A 265 24.27 -24.18 -14.05
C SER A 265 24.95 -25.53 -14.22
N ASP A 266 25.27 -25.93 -15.45
CA ASP A 266 26.01 -27.16 -15.73
C ASP A 266 27.46 -27.03 -15.23
N ALA A 267 27.79 -27.84 -14.22
CA ALA A 267 29.10 -27.84 -13.58
C ALA A 267 30.23 -28.07 -14.59
N SER A 268 30.02 -28.91 -15.62
CA SER A 268 31.05 -29.21 -16.61
C SER A 268 31.40 -28.00 -17.49
N ILE A 269 30.40 -27.18 -17.82
CA ILE A 269 30.60 -25.94 -18.59
C ILE A 269 31.30 -24.90 -17.71
N ILE A 270 30.87 -24.78 -16.45
CA ILE A 270 31.48 -23.85 -15.49
C ILE A 270 32.93 -24.23 -15.20
N GLU A 271 33.25 -25.52 -15.04
CA GLU A 271 34.62 -25.98 -14.84
C GLU A 271 35.53 -25.58 -16.01
N ARG A 272 35.05 -25.67 -17.26
CA ARG A 272 35.82 -25.21 -18.43
C ARG A 272 36.14 -23.73 -18.37
N PHE A 273 35.17 -22.88 -17.99
CA PHE A 273 35.43 -21.45 -17.80
C PHE A 273 36.44 -21.20 -16.68
N ILE A 274 36.37 -21.96 -15.58
CA ILE A 274 37.32 -21.85 -14.47
C ILE A 274 38.73 -22.24 -14.93
N ASP A 275 38.87 -23.34 -15.68
CA ASP A 275 40.17 -23.79 -16.19
C ASP A 275 40.79 -22.74 -17.12
N GLU A 276 39.99 -22.16 -18.02
CA GLU A 276 40.44 -21.07 -18.89
C GLU A 276 40.86 -19.81 -18.11
N VAL A 277 40.16 -19.47 -17.02
CA VAL A 277 40.54 -18.36 -16.15
C VAL A 277 41.85 -18.64 -15.42
N ILE A 278 42.04 -19.85 -14.91
CA ILE A 278 43.27 -20.26 -14.22
C ILE A 278 44.46 -20.19 -15.17
N GLU A 279 44.30 -20.69 -16.40
CA GLU A 279 45.35 -20.67 -17.42
C GLU A 279 45.72 -19.24 -17.85
N LYS A 280 44.72 -18.36 -17.99
CA LYS A 280 44.96 -16.96 -18.40
C LYS A 280 45.47 -16.04 -17.28
N ASN A 281 45.38 -16.45 -16.01
CA ASN A 281 45.74 -15.62 -14.86
C ASN A 281 46.68 -16.36 -13.86
N PRO A 282 47.82 -16.92 -14.31
CA PRO A 282 48.67 -17.76 -13.47
C PRO A 282 49.25 -16.99 -12.27
N THR A 283 49.63 -15.73 -12.46
CA THR A 283 50.22 -14.88 -11.42
C THR A 283 49.25 -14.61 -10.27
N GLN A 284 47.96 -14.42 -10.60
CA GLN A 284 46.91 -14.13 -9.62
C GLN A 284 46.49 -15.40 -8.87
N VAL A 285 46.50 -16.55 -9.54
CA VAL A 285 46.25 -17.86 -8.91
C VAL A 285 47.35 -18.19 -7.90
N GLU A 286 48.62 -17.98 -8.26
CA GLU A 286 49.73 -18.25 -7.37
C GLU A 286 49.76 -17.29 -6.17
N ALA A 287 49.48 -16.00 -6.38
CA ALA A 287 49.34 -15.03 -5.30
C ALA A 287 48.15 -15.35 -4.36
N TYR A 288 47.05 -15.91 -4.87
CA TYR A 288 45.95 -16.41 -4.04
C TYR A 288 46.39 -17.58 -3.16
N ARG A 289 47.12 -18.55 -3.73
CA ARG A 289 47.67 -19.71 -2.99
C ARG A 289 48.68 -19.31 -1.92
N GLN A 290 49.41 -18.21 -2.12
CA GLN A 290 50.32 -17.62 -1.13
C GLN A 290 49.60 -16.83 -0.01
N GLY A 291 48.26 -16.79 -0.01
CA GLY A 291 47.45 -16.25 1.08
C GLY A 291 46.73 -14.94 0.79
N ASN A 292 46.83 -14.37 -0.42
CA ASN A 292 46.11 -13.16 -0.78
C ASN A 292 44.64 -13.44 -1.15
N GLN A 293 43.80 -13.62 -0.14
CA GLN A 293 42.39 -14.01 -0.31
C GLN A 293 41.54 -13.01 -1.11
N LYS A 294 41.95 -11.74 -1.25
CA LYS A 294 41.22 -10.73 -2.03
C LYS A 294 41.16 -11.06 -3.53
N LEU A 295 42.09 -11.86 -4.04
CA LEU A 295 42.13 -12.27 -5.44
C LEU A 295 41.04 -13.27 -5.82
N PHE A 296 40.39 -13.89 -4.85
CA PHE A 296 39.27 -14.80 -5.11
C PHE A 296 38.10 -14.07 -5.80
N GLY A 297 37.73 -12.88 -5.31
CA GLY A 297 36.67 -12.08 -5.91
C GLY A 297 37.01 -11.62 -7.34
N PHE A 298 38.30 -11.37 -7.62
CA PHE A 298 38.77 -11.06 -8.97
C PHE A 298 38.61 -12.26 -9.91
N LEU A 299 39.02 -13.46 -9.48
CA LEU A 299 38.91 -14.69 -10.28
C LEU A 299 37.44 -15.05 -10.55
N VAL A 300 36.56 -14.93 -9.53
CA VAL A 300 35.11 -15.06 -9.73
C VAL A 300 34.61 -14.05 -10.77
N GLY A 301 35.05 -12.78 -10.69
CA GLY A 301 34.72 -11.76 -11.69
C GLY A 301 35.15 -12.11 -13.11
N GLN A 302 36.32 -12.75 -13.30
CA GLN A 302 36.78 -13.20 -14.61
C GLN A 302 35.93 -14.37 -15.16
N VAL A 303 35.56 -15.33 -14.31
CA VAL A 303 34.65 -16.43 -14.71
C VAL A 303 33.28 -15.87 -15.11
N MET A 304 32.76 -14.92 -14.34
CA MET A 304 31.51 -14.23 -14.67
C MET A 304 31.63 -13.45 -15.98
N LYS A 305 32.78 -12.82 -16.27
CA LYS A 305 33.00 -12.11 -17.53
C LYS A 305 33.04 -13.04 -18.74
N LEU A 306 33.74 -14.18 -18.64
CA LEU A 306 33.81 -15.18 -19.71
C LEU A 306 32.44 -15.81 -20.01
N SER A 307 31.66 -16.08 -18.97
CA SER A 307 30.29 -16.58 -19.12
C SER A 307 29.27 -15.48 -19.48
N GLN A 308 29.70 -14.25 -19.76
CA GLN A 308 28.82 -13.09 -20.02
C GLN A 308 27.77 -12.84 -18.92
N GLY A 309 28.12 -13.15 -17.67
CA GLY A 309 27.24 -13.03 -16.52
C GLY A 309 26.24 -14.17 -16.36
N LYS A 310 26.33 -15.23 -17.18
CA LYS A 310 25.37 -16.35 -17.17
C LYS A 310 25.75 -17.50 -16.26
N ALA A 311 27.01 -17.65 -15.85
CA ALA A 311 27.37 -18.73 -14.93
C ALA A 311 26.73 -18.52 -13.56
N ASN A 312 26.18 -19.59 -12.96
CA ASN A 312 25.59 -19.50 -11.64
C ASN A 312 26.67 -19.13 -10.59
N PRO A 313 26.55 -17.98 -9.89
CA PRO A 313 27.59 -17.53 -8.97
C PRO A 313 27.86 -18.51 -7.83
N LYS A 314 26.86 -19.22 -7.31
CA LYS A 314 27.04 -20.18 -6.21
C LYS A 314 27.93 -21.34 -6.67
N ILE A 315 27.61 -21.92 -7.83
CA ILE A 315 28.36 -23.04 -8.41
C ILE A 315 29.78 -22.60 -8.79
N VAL A 316 29.94 -21.41 -9.37
CA VAL A 316 31.27 -20.83 -9.66
C VAL A 316 32.11 -20.73 -8.38
N ASN A 317 31.55 -20.17 -7.30
CA ASN A 317 32.26 -20.02 -6.03
C ASN A 317 32.67 -21.39 -5.45
N GLU A 318 31.79 -22.38 -5.49
CA GLU A 318 32.07 -23.74 -4.98
C GLU A 318 33.15 -24.45 -5.81
N LEU A 319 33.03 -24.46 -7.14
CA LEU A 319 33.97 -25.14 -8.03
C LEU A 319 35.33 -24.45 -8.05
N LEU A 320 35.36 -23.12 -8.04
CA LEU A 320 36.60 -22.36 -8.03
C LEU A 320 37.36 -22.58 -6.72
N ARG A 321 36.66 -22.64 -5.57
CA ARG A 321 37.29 -23.01 -4.28
C ARG A 321 37.85 -24.43 -4.28
N LYS A 322 37.22 -25.37 -4.97
CA LYS A 322 37.72 -26.75 -5.06
C LYS A 322 38.98 -26.86 -5.92
N LYS A 323 39.14 -26.01 -6.94
CA LYS A 323 40.28 -26.07 -7.89
C LYS A 323 41.50 -25.26 -7.47
N LEU A 324 41.34 -24.21 -6.65
CA LEU A 324 42.43 -23.31 -6.23
C LEU A 324 43.19 -23.83 -5.01
#